data_AF-A0A7W9LH91-F1
#
_entry.id   AF-A0A7W9LH91-F1
#
_cell.length_a   1.000
_cell.length_b   1.000
_cell.length_c   1.000
_cell.angle_alpha   90.00
_cell.angle_beta   90.00
_cell.angle_gamma   90.00
#
_symmetry.space_group_name_H-M   'P 1'
#
loop_
_entity.id
_entity.type
_entity.pdbx_description
1 polymer ?
#
loop_
_entity_poly.entity_id
_entity_poly.type
_entity_poly.pdbx_seq_one_letter_code
_entity_poly.pdbx_strand_id
1 'polypeptide(L)'
;MWIAVVVLAAIVVGAMVWWFRRDPAGRDAGDAGTTVEADMDLGIPAEVEPAFMEGLRAYPLRARGRQGVLTTYEPPRLISLHLLADAFAARGDAALHDPQGTVVALIAHLGAVERPGVLNLREDWLDGEVDGMDRAAFAEAVREAVSGECPWSADPAIGALQVTVRETNTMMLDLARVLEQYREAREKQPEAAAGELLREVAPRLIAAGGPGLTWTKPPTQADLRVVLGSTPEPA
;
A
#
# COMPACT_ATOMS: atom_id res chain seq x y z
N MET A 1 -35.18 25.88 -13.10
CA MET A 1 -34.04 25.42 -12.29
C MET A 1 -34.27 23.96 -11.84
N TRP A 2 -34.42 23.04 -12.79
CA TRP A 2 -34.63 21.59 -12.54
C TRP A 2 -33.85 20.71 -13.55
N ILE A 3 -33.38 21.29 -14.66
CA ILE A 3 -32.65 20.58 -15.72
C ILE A 3 -31.18 20.29 -15.32
N ALA A 4 -30.58 21.09 -14.44
CA ALA A 4 -29.20 20.88 -13.97
C ALA A 4 -29.05 19.65 -13.05
N VAL A 5 -30.10 19.25 -12.34
CA VAL A 5 -30.05 18.10 -11.40
C VAL A 5 -30.13 16.77 -12.16
N VAL A 6 -30.83 16.72 -13.29
CA VAL A 6 -30.99 15.49 -14.09
C VAL A 6 -29.68 15.10 -14.79
N VAL A 7 -28.87 16.09 -15.20
CA VAL A 7 -27.59 15.83 -15.89
C VAL A 7 -26.54 15.24 -14.94
N LEU A 8 -26.53 15.64 -13.67
CA LEU A 8 -25.58 15.12 -12.67
C LEU A 8 -25.92 13.69 -12.23
N ALA A 9 -27.22 13.37 -12.08
CA ALA A 9 -27.65 12.00 -11.78
C ALA A 9 -27.38 11.03 -12.94
N ALA A 10 -27.53 11.48 -14.19
CA ALA A 10 -27.27 10.65 -15.37
C ALA A 10 -25.77 10.31 -15.55
N ILE A 11 -24.85 11.19 -15.14
CA ILE A 11 -23.41 10.93 -15.21
C ILE A 11 -22.98 9.88 -14.18
N VAL A 12 -23.53 9.93 -12.96
CA VAL A 12 -23.22 8.95 -11.89
C VAL A 12 -23.77 7.55 -12.24
N VAL A 13 -24.98 7.48 -12.81
CA VAL A 13 -25.56 6.21 -13.28
C VAL A 13 -24.82 5.70 -14.52
N GLY A 14 -24.41 6.59 -15.44
CA GLY A 14 -23.62 6.23 -16.61
C GLY A 14 -22.25 5.65 -16.27
N ALA A 15 -21.57 6.18 -15.24
CA ALA A 15 -20.31 5.63 -14.74
C ALA A 15 -20.48 4.25 -14.09
N MET A 16 -21.56 4.05 -13.30
CA MET A 16 -21.85 2.75 -12.69
C MET A 16 -22.23 1.67 -13.73
N VAL A 17 -23.02 2.03 -14.76
CA VAL A 17 -23.42 1.08 -15.81
C VAL A 17 -22.28 0.76 -16.78
N TRP A 18 -21.40 1.72 -17.06
CA TRP A 18 -20.20 1.47 -17.88
C TRP A 18 -19.23 0.50 -17.18
N TRP A 19 -19.11 0.58 -15.86
CA TRP A 19 -18.29 -0.34 -15.06
C TRP A 19 -18.83 -1.77 -15.05
N PHE A 20 -20.16 -1.96 -14.96
CA PHE A 20 -20.79 -3.29 -15.00
C PHE A 20 -20.68 -4.02 -16.36
N ARG A 21 -20.27 -3.34 -17.43
CA ARG A 21 -20.15 -3.93 -18.78
C ARG A 21 -18.73 -4.41 -19.12
N ARG A 22 -17.75 -4.23 -18.24
CA ARG A 22 -16.41 -4.84 -18.41
C ARG A 22 -16.36 -6.21 -17.74
N ASP A 23 -16.76 -7.25 -18.48
CA ASP A 23 -16.27 -8.61 -18.26
C ASP A 23 -14.83 -8.70 -18.81
N PRO A 24 -13.81 -9.04 -17.99
CA PRO A 24 -12.55 -9.53 -18.51
C PRO A 24 -12.70 -11.01 -18.85
N ALA A 25 -12.86 -11.32 -20.13
CA ALA A 25 -12.59 -12.65 -20.65
C ALA A 25 -11.13 -13.01 -20.34
N GLY A 26 -10.94 -14.04 -19.51
CA GLY A 26 -9.64 -14.66 -19.26
C GLY A 26 -8.90 -14.16 -18.02
N ARG A 27 -9.31 -14.64 -16.85
CA ARG A 27 -8.40 -14.73 -15.70
C ARG A 27 -8.75 -15.96 -14.89
N ASP A 28 -7.76 -16.81 -14.67
CA ASP A 28 -7.86 -18.01 -13.85
C ASP A 28 -8.52 -17.70 -12.51
N ALA A 29 -9.43 -18.59 -12.12
CA ALA A 29 -10.12 -18.60 -10.85
C ALA A 29 -9.11 -18.89 -9.72
N GLY A 30 -8.40 -17.85 -9.28
CA GLY A 30 -7.65 -17.82 -8.03
C GLY A 30 -8.37 -16.94 -7.03
N ASP A 31 -9.27 -17.55 -6.25
CA ASP A 31 -9.71 -17.13 -4.90
C ASP A 31 -9.61 -15.62 -4.59
N ALA A 32 -10.48 -14.82 -5.19
CA ALA A 32 -10.51 -13.37 -5.02
C ALA A 32 -11.61 -12.97 -4.02
N GLY A 33 -11.31 -13.17 -2.73
CA GLY A 33 -12.20 -12.78 -1.64
C GLY A 33 -11.52 -12.91 -0.29
N THR A 34 -10.30 -12.40 -0.13
CA THR A 34 -9.65 -12.40 1.18
C THR A 34 -10.40 -11.44 2.11
N THR A 35 -11.18 -12.00 3.03
CA THR A 35 -11.80 -11.26 4.14
C THR A 35 -10.69 -10.63 4.98
N VAL A 36 -10.85 -9.34 5.32
CA VAL A 36 -10.04 -8.70 6.37
C VAL A 36 -10.16 -9.56 7.63
N GLU A 37 -9.04 -10.09 8.13
CA GLU A 37 -9.04 -10.93 9.34
C GLU A 37 -9.56 -10.09 10.51
N ALA A 38 -10.56 -10.62 11.22
CA ALA A 38 -11.27 -9.92 12.29
C ALA A 38 -10.45 -9.78 13.60
N ASP A 39 -9.16 -10.15 13.59
CA ASP A 39 -8.29 -10.19 14.78
C ASP A 39 -7.22 -9.07 14.77
N MET A 40 -7.41 -8.05 13.93
CA MET A 40 -6.48 -6.93 13.85
C MET A 40 -6.80 -5.90 14.93
N ASP A 41 -5.86 -5.66 15.85
CA ASP A 41 -5.96 -4.55 16.81
C ASP A 41 -5.76 -3.20 16.10
N LEU A 42 -6.89 -2.63 15.66
CA LEU A 42 -6.96 -1.35 14.98
C LEU A 42 -6.82 -0.15 15.92
N GLY A 43 -6.82 -0.34 17.25
CA GLY A 43 -6.75 0.73 18.23
C GLY A 43 -8.03 1.58 18.35
N ILE A 44 -9.14 1.13 17.77
CA ILE A 44 -10.45 1.79 17.86
C ILE A 44 -11.32 1.14 18.94
N PRO A 45 -12.31 1.88 19.50
CA PRO A 45 -13.25 1.31 20.47
C PRO A 45 -14.00 0.10 19.89
N ALA A 46 -14.23 -0.92 20.71
CA ALA A 46 -14.86 -2.17 20.29
C ALA A 46 -16.29 -1.98 19.76
N GLU A 47 -16.97 -0.90 20.17
CA GLU A 47 -18.29 -0.51 19.68
C GLU A 47 -18.25 0.12 18.27
N VAL A 48 -17.11 0.68 17.85
CA VAL A 48 -16.93 1.32 16.53
C VAL A 48 -16.46 0.31 15.49
N GLU A 49 -15.69 -0.69 15.91
CA GLU A 49 -15.06 -1.66 15.02
C GLU A 49 -16.04 -2.40 14.08
N PRO A 50 -17.21 -2.90 14.52
CA PRO A 50 -18.13 -3.59 13.62
C PRO A 50 -18.61 -2.70 12.46
N ALA A 51 -18.90 -1.42 12.73
CA ALA A 51 -19.33 -0.46 11.72
C ALA A 51 -18.17 -0.15 10.76
N PHE A 52 -16.96 0.05 11.27
CA PHE A 52 -15.78 0.25 10.43
C PHE A 52 -15.56 -0.94 9.47
N MET A 53 -15.63 -2.16 10.01
CA MET A 53 -15.49 -3.39 9.24
C MET A 53 -16.62 -3.59 8.23
N GLU A 54 -17.85 -3.21 8.56
CA GLU A 54 -18.98 -3.17 7.62
C GLU A 54 -18.68 -2.23 6.44
N GLY A 55 -18.24 -1.00 6.74
CA GLY A 55 -17.87 -0.03 5.71
C GLY A 55 -16.75 -0.52 4.79
N LEU A 56 -15.73 -1.18 5.35
CA LEU A 56 -14.65 -1.80 4.57
C LEU A 56 -15.17 -2.93 3.67
N ARG A 57 -16.00 -3.85 4.19
CA ARG A 57 -16.53 -4.98 3.41
C ARG A 57 -17.41 -4.52 2.25
N ALA A 58 -18.10 -3.40 2.40
CA ALA A 58 -18.94 -2.83 1.35
C ALA A 58 -18.14 -2.15 0.22
N TYR A 59 -16.86 -1.87 0.46
CA TYR A 59 -15.97 -1.36 -0.58
C TYR A 59 -15.38 -2.55 -1.36
N PRO A 60 -15.29 -2.49 -2.72
CA PRO A 60 -14.71 -3.55 -3.54
C PRO A 60 -13.19 -3.59 -3.36
N LEU A 61 -12.75 -4.03 -2.19
CA LEU A 61 -11.36 -4.10 -1.82
C LEU A 61 -10.75 -5.41 -2.31
N ARG A 62 -9.56 -5.31 -2.89
CA ARG A 62 -8.56 -6.38 -2.73
C ARG A 62 -7.73 -6.04 -1.49
N ALA A 63 -8.39 -5.99 -0.34
CA ALA A 63 -7.69 -5.81 0.92
C ALA A 63 -6.97 -7.13 1.20
N ARG A 64 -5.64 -7.12 1.13
CA ARG A 64 -4.86 -8.25 1.65
C ARG A 64 -4.84 -8.09 3.18
N GLY A 65 -5.87 -8.65 3.82
CA GLY A 65 -6.24 -8.42 5.21
C GLY A 65 -5.20 -8.71 6.29
N ARG A 66 -4.05 -9.31 5.95
CA ARG A 66 -3.05 -9.72 6.93
C ARG A 66 -2.08 -8.63 7.38
N GLN A 67 -2.00 -7.51 6.67
CA GLN A 67 -0.87 -6.58 6.87
C GLN A 67 -1.25 -5.21 7.41
N GLY A 68 -2.53 -4.97 7.74
CA GLY A 68 -2.96 -3.63 8.16
C GLY A 68 -2.90 -2.58 7.05
N VAL A 69 -2.86 -3.02 5.79
CA VAL A 69 -2.73 -2.17 4.60
C VAL A 69 -3.91 -2.40 3.67
N LEU A 70 -4.51 -1.30 3.25
CA LEU A 70 -5.51 -1.22 2.21
C LEU A 70 -4.84 -0.86 0.89
N THR A 71 -5.03 -1.70 -0.13
CA THR A 71 -4.57 -1.39 -1.49
C THR A 71 -5.73 -0.89 -2.34
N THR A 72 -5.57 0.29 -2.95
CA THR A 72 -6.44 0.77 -4.04
C THR A 72 -5.70 0.65 -5.36
N TYR A 73 -6.42 0.55 -6.47
CA TYR A 73 -5.82 0.39 -7.81
C TYR A 73 -6.12 1.56 -8.75
N GLU A 74 -7.19 2.32 -8.52
CA GLU A 74 -7.57 3.44 -9.39
C GLU A 74 -7.82 4.71 -8.56
N PRO A 75 -6.78 5.54 -8.31
CA PRO A 75 -5.36 5.30 -8.61
C PRO A 75 -4.71 4.33 -7.61
N PRO A 76 -3.50 3.79 -7.93
CA PRO A 76 -2.85 2.81 -7.09
C PRO A 76 -2.28 3.45 -5.82
N ARG A 77 -2.67 2.92 -4.65
CA ARG A 77 -2.26 3.45 -3.34
C ARG A 77 -2.15 2.33 -2.32
N LEU A 78 -1.33 2.55 -1.30
CA LEU A 78 -1.33 1.79 -0.05
C LEU A 78 -1.76 2.74 1.08
N ILE A 79 -2.74 2.33 1.87
CA ILE A 79 -3.30 3.13 2.98
C ILE A 79 -3.29 2.28 4.24
N SER A 80 -2.73 2.81 5.33
CA SER A 80 -2.77 2.19 6.65
C SER A 80 -4.21 2.05 7.14
N LEU A 81 -4.60 0.83 7.52
CA LEU A 81 -5.89 0.58 8.15
C LEU A 81 -5.99 1.23 9.53
N HIS A 82 -4.89 1.44 10.25
CA HIS A 82 -4.91 2.19 11.51
C HIS A 82 -5.24 3.67 11.27
N LEU A 83 -4.61 4.29 10.27
CA LEU A 83 -4.92 5.68 9.89
C LEU A 83 -6.40 5.82 9.50
N LEU A 84 -6.91 4.86 8.73
CA LEU A 84 -8.29 4.87 8.28
C LEU A 84 -9.26 4.64 9.45
N ALA A 85 -8.93 3.73 10.36
CA ALA A 85 -9.72 3.42 11.55
C ALA A 85 -9.76 4.62 12.52
N ASP A 86 -8.63 5.26 12.79
CA ASP A 86 -8.56 6.49 13.60
C ASP A 86 -9.42 7.61 12.99
N ALA A 87 -9.31 7.81 11.67
CA ALA A 87 -10.09 8.80 10.97
C ALA A 87 -11.60 8.48 10.94
N PHE A 88 -11.97 7.19 10.93
CA PHE A 88 -13.35 6.73 11.04
C PHE A 88 -13.89 6.97 12.45
N ALA A 89 -13.16 6.57 13.50
CA ALA A 89 -13.54 6.80 14.88
C ALA A 89 -13.71 8.31 15.18
N ALA A 90 -12.85 9.16 14.61
CA ALA A 90 -12.95 10.62 14.75
C ALA A 90 -14.23 11.24 14.15
N ARG A 91 -14.97 10.51 13.32
CA ARG A 91 -16.28 10.95 12.78
C ARG A 91 -17.44 10.67 13.74
N GLY A 92 -17.25 9.83 14.75
CA GLY A 92 -18.26 9.50 15.78
C GLY A 92 -19.57 8.97 15.18
N ASP A 93 -20.70 9.43 15.71
CA ASP A 93 -22.04 8.96 15.35
C ASP A 93 -22.35 9.02 13.84
N ALA A 94 -21.77 9.99 13.13
CA ALA A 94 -21.97 10.12 11.68
C ALA A 94 -21.45 8.88 10.92
N ALA A 95 -20.33 8.32 11.38
CA ALA A 95 -19.75 7.12 10.80
C ALA A 95 -20.53 5.85 11.14
N LEU A 96 -21.17 5.81 12.31
CA LEU A 96 -22.04 4.69 12.69
C LEU A 96 -23.35 4.69 11.90
N HIS A 97 -23.85 5.85 11.50
CA HIS A 97 -25.08 5.97 10.72
C HIS A 97 -24.90 5.60 9.24
N ASP A 98 -23.75 5.95 8.65
CA ASP A 98 -23.39 5.59 7.27
C ASP A 98 -21.92 5.11 7.21
N PRO A 99 -21.65 3.85 7.62
CA PRO A 99 -20.28 3.34 7.66
C PRO A 99 -19.64 3.23 6.28
N GLN A 100 -20.40 2.80 5.28
CA GLN A 100 -19.93 2.64 3.91
C GLN A 100 -19.58 3.99 3.28
N GLY A 101 -20.51 4.96 3.31
CA GLY A 101 -20.26 6.29 2.74
C GLY A 101 -19.11 7.00 3.44
N THR A 102 -18.97 6.79 4.76
CA THR A 102 -17.83 7.31 5.53
C THR A 102 -16.50 6.71 5.07
N VAL A 103 -16.39 5.38 4.96
CA VAL A 103 -15.16 4.73 4.50
C VAL A 103 -14.78 5.19 3.10
N VAL A 104 -15.73 5.25 2.17
CA VAL A 104 -15.51 5.76 0.79
C VAL A 104 -14.96 7.18 0.82
N ALA A 105 -15.59 8.07 1.60
CA ALA A 105 -15.16 9.46 1.71
C ALA A 105 -13.76 9.59 2.34
N LEU A 106 -13.45 8.76 3.34
CA LEU A 106 -12.14 8.75 4.00
C LEU A 106 -11.04 8.22 3.08
N ILE A 107 -11.28 7.15 2.32
CA ILE A 107 -10.31 6.64 1.33
C ILE A 107 -10.01 7.72 0.28
N ALA A 108 -11.05 8.38 -0.24
CA ALA A 108 -10.88 9.46 -1.21
C ALA A 108 -10.09 10.64 -0.62
N HIS A 109 -10.41 11.03 0.63
CA HIS A 109 -9.77 12.15 1.30
C HIS A 109 -8.32 11.87 1.70
N LEU A 110 -8.07 10.76 2.41
CA LEU A 110 -6.74 10.38 2.89
C LEU A 110 -5.81 10.03 1.73
N GLY A 111 -6.32 9.37 0.69
CA GLY A 111 -5.54 9.01 -0.50
C GLY A 111 -5.22 10.17 -1.43
N ALA A 112 -5.77 11.38 -1.21
CA ALA A 112 -5.53 12.50 -2.10
C ALA A 112 -4.07 13.01 -2.08
N VAL A 113 -3.34 12.79 -0.97
CA VAL A 113 -1.99 13.31 -0.77
C VAL A 113 -1.15 12.27 -0.04
N GLU A 114 0.12 12.12 -0.43
CA GLU A 114 1.08 11.32 0.33
C GLU A 114 1.26 11.85 1.74
N ARG A 115 1.32 10.94 2.72
CA ARG A 115 1.47 11.27 4.15
C ARG A 115 1.89 10.03 4.93
N PRO A 116 2.28 10.17 6.21
CA PRO A 116 2.43 9.02 7.08
C PRO A 116 1.19 8.12 7.04
N GLY A 117 1.39 6.85 6.68
CA GLY A 117 0.32 5.87 6.47
C GLY A 117 -0.32 5.86 5.08
N VAL A 118 0.11 6.69 4.13
CA VAL A 118 -0.41 6.69 2.74
C VAL A 118 0.73 6.80 1.73
N LEU A 119 0.85 5.81 0.85
CA LEU A 119 1.71 5.87 -0.33
C LEU A 119 0.87 5.94 -1.60
N ASN A 120 1.20 6.89 -2.47
CA ASN A 120 0.71 6.94 -3.83
C ASN A 120 1.72 6.24 -4.72
N LEU A 121 1.22 5.37 -5.60
CA LEU A 121 2.05 4.53 -6.45
C LEU A 121 1.81 4.86 -7.93
N ARG A 122 2.58 4.24 -8.81
CA ARG A 122 2.42 4.38 -10.27
C ARG A 122 2.49 3.01 -10.96
N GLU A 123 1.59 2.76 -11.91
CA GLU A 123 1.51 1.48 -12.63
C GLU A 123 2.64 1.32 -13.67
N ASP A 124 3.17 2.44 -14.13
CA ASP A 124 4.23 2.57 -15.14
C ASP A 124 5.63 2.71 -14.51
N TRP A 125 5.82 2.14 -13.31
CA TRP A 125 7.05 2.36 -12.55
C TRP A 125 8.31 1.74 -13.18
N LEU A 126 8.17 0.64 -13.93
CA LEU A 126 9.23 0.00 -14.68
C LEU A 126 8.68 -0.44 -16.05
N ASP A 127 9.33 -0.01 -17.12
CA ASP A 127 9.07 -0.45 -18.49
C ASP A 127 10.20 -1.38 -18.93
N GLY A 128 9.85 -2.59 -19.36
CA GLY A 128 10.81 -3.66 -19.67
C GLY A 128 11.58 -4.18 -18.45
N GLU A 129 12.90 -4.20 -18.56
CA GLU A 129 13.82 -4.76 -17.56
C GLU A 129 14.91 -3.75 -17.18
N VAL A 130 15.49 -3.93 -15.99
CA VAL A 130 16.68 -3.22 -15.52
C VAL A 130 17.73 -4.23 -15.09
N ASP A 131 18.91 -4.20 -15.73
CA ASP A 131 19.98 -5.19 -15.51
C ASP A 131 19.48 -6.65 -15.58
N GLY A 132 18.57 -6.93 -16.53
CA GLY A 132 17.95 -8.24 -16.72
C GLY A 132 16.88 -8.62 -15.70
N MET A 133 16.49 -7.68 -14.82
CA MET A 133 15.40 -7.87 -13.85
C MET A 133 14.12 -7.24 -14.38
N ASP A 134 13.07 -8.04 -14.51
CA ASP A 134 11.70 -7.55 -14.68
C ASP A 134 11.14 -6.98 -13.35
N ARG A 135 9.85 -6.57 -13.36
CA ARG A 135 9.16 -6.02 -12.18
C ARG A 135 9.18 -6.95 -10.96
N ALA A 136 8.99 -8.25 -11.19
CA ALA A 136 8.91 -9.22 -10.10
C ALA A 136 10.31 -9.54 -9.56
N ALA A 137 11.28 -9.74 -10.45
CA ALA A 137 12.68 -9.96 -10.08
C ALA A 137 13.27 -8.75 -9.33
N PHE A 138 12.94 -7.53 -9.75
CA PHE A 138 13.38 -6.33 -9.05
C PHE A 138 12.76 -6.24 -7.65
N ALA A 139 11.46 -6.51 -7.50
CA ALA A 139 10.80 -6.54 -6.19
C ALA A 139 11.43 -7.57 -5.24
N GLU A 140 11.74 -8.77 -5.75
CA GLU A 140 12.42 -9.83 -5.00
C GLU A 140 13.84 -9.41 -4.58
N ALA A 141 14.61 -8.81 -5.48
CA ALA A 141 15.95 -8.33 -5.19
C ALA A 141 15.96 -7.20 -4.15
N VAL A 142 14.98 -6.29 -4.22
CA VAL A 142 14.78 -5.25 -3.19
C VAL A 142 14.42 -5.89 -1.85
N ARG A 143 13.52 -6.89 -1.85
CA ARG A 143 13.19 -7.63 -0.62
C ARG A 143 14.42 -8.28 -0.01
N GLU A 144 15.24 -8.98 -0.79
CA GLU A 144 16.50 -9.56 -0.31
C GLU A 144 17.44 -8.53 0.32
N ALA A 145 17.44 -7.30 -0.19
CA ALA A 145 18.26 -6.21 0.34
C ALA A 145 17.74 -5.62 1.66
N VAL A 146 16.45 -5.73 1.97
CA VAL A 146 15.81 -5.08 3.14
C VAL A 146 15.24 -6.06 4.17
N SER A 147 15.12 -7.34 3.87
CA SER A 147 14.72 -8.33 4.86
C SER A 147 14.92 -9.76 4.39
N GLY A 148 15.77 -10.50 5.10
CA GLY A 148 15.95 -11.94 4.85
C GLY A 148 14.80 -12.80 5.38
N GLU A 149 14.19 -12.40 6.51
CA GLU A 149 13.34 -13.31 7.31
C GLU A 149 11.94 -12.76 7.66
N CYS A 150 11.65 -11.47 7.44
CA CYS A 150 10.31 -10.95 7.75
C CYS A 150 9.26 -11.42 6.73
N PRO A 151 8.02 -11.69 7.17
CA PRO A 151 6.90 -11.85 6.27
C PRO A 151 6.79 -10.63 5.35
N TRP A 152 6.61 -10.88 4.06
CA TRP A 152 6.55 -9.83 3.06
C TRP A 152 5.50 -10.14 2.00
N SER A 153 5.08 -9.12 1.29
CA SER A 153 4.28 -9.26 0.09
C SER A 153 4.66 -8.17 -0.90
N ALA A 154 4.56 -8.45 -2.20
CA ALA A 154 4.72 -7.44 -3.23
C ALA A 154 3.53 -7.47 -4.19
N ASP A 155 3.23 -6.30 -4.75
CA ASP A 155 2.40 -6.16 -5.94
C ASP A 155 3.23 -5.46 -7.02
N PRO A 156 3.96 -6.25 -7.86
CA PRO A 156 4.80 -5.69 -8.91
C PRO A 156 4.02 -4.93 -9.98
N ALA A 157 2.71 -5.13 -10.10
CA ALA A 157 1.91 -4.40 -11.09
C ALA A 157 1.82 -2.90 -10.76
N ILE A 158 1.78 -2.57 -9.46
CA ILE A 158 1.70 -1.19 -8.96
C ILE A 158 2.99 -0.70 -8.28
N GLY A 159 4.04 -1.52 -8.25
CA GLY A 159 5.33 -1.14 -7.66
C GLY A 159 5.29 -1.10 -6.12
N ALA A 160 4.48 -1.95 -5.50
CA ALA A 160 4.37 -2.02 -4.04
C ALA A 160 5.23 -3.15 -3.45
N LEU A 161 5.97 -2.85 -2.38
CA LEU A 161 6.54 -3.84 -1.48
C LEU A 161 6.07 -3.57 -0.04
N GLN A 162 5.65 -4.62 0.66
CA GLN A 162 5.18 -4.59 2.04
C GLN A 162 5.99 -5.57 2.87
N VAL A 163 6.56 -5.12 3.99
CA VAL A 163 7.34 -5.95 4.92
C VAL A 163 6.72 -5.84 6.30
N THR A 164 6.21 -6.95 6.82
CA THR A 164 5.58 -7.00 8.14
C THR A 164 6.64 -7.32 9.19
N VAL A 165 6.90 -6.34 10.04
CA VAL A 165 7.88 -6.39 11.12
C VAL A 165 7.17 -6.78 12.41
N ARG A 166 7.68 -7.85 13.05
CA ARG A 166 7.20 -8.33 14.36
C ARG A 166 5.67 -8.53 14.42
N GLU A 167 5.09 -8.95 13.30
CA GLU A 167 3.67 -9.30 13.14
C GLU A 167 2.67 -8.17 13.45
N THR A 168 3.14 -6.93 13.65
CA THR A 168 2.32 -5.85 14.22
C THR A 168 2.45 -4.52 13.49
N ASN A 169 3.55 -4.30 12.75
CA ASN A 169 3.76 -3.10 11.98
C ASN A 169 4.23 -3.46 10.57
N THR A 170 3.66 -2.84 9.55
CA THR A 170 4.02 -3.11 8.16
C THR A 170 4.68 -1.87 7.57
N MET A 171 5.91 -2.03 7.11
CA MET A 171 6.57 -1.08 6.24
C MET A 171 6.02 -1.21 4.83
N MET A 172 5.69 -0.09 4.22
CA MET A 172 5.26 0.00 2.82
C MET A 172 6.33 0.78 2.06
N LEU A 173 6.71 0.27 0.88
CA LEU A 173 7.79 0.81 0.06
C LEU A 173 7.33 0.93 -1.40
N ASP A 174 7.58 2.10 -1.98
CA ASP A 174 7.39 2.38 -3.40
C ASP A 174 8.63 1.96 -4.20
N LEU A 175 8.50 0.87 -4.96
CA LEU A 175 9.57 0.32 -5.80
C LEU A 175 9.97 1.29 -6.91
N ALA A 176 9.10 2.21 -7.32
CA ALA A 176 9.43 3.26 -8.27
C ALA A 176 10.55 4.17 -7.74
N ARG A 177 10.49 4.54 -6.45
CA ARG A 177 11.50 5.38 -5.79
C ARG A 177 12.80 4.63 -5.58
N VAL A 178 12.71 3.34 -5.25
CA VAL A 178 13.90 2.49 -5.15
C VAL A 178 14.59 2.38 -6.51
N LEU A 179 13.83 2.19 -7.60
CA LEU A 179 14.36 2.13 -8.96
C LEU A 179 15.03 3.44 -9.40
N GLU A 180 14.46 4.59 -9.06
CA GLU A 180 15.06 5.91 -9.33
C GLU A 180 16.44 6.03 -8.68
N GLN A 181 16.53 5.70 -7.38
CA GLN A 181 17.79 5.72 -6.62
C GLN A 181 18.79 4.67 -7.11
N TYR A 182 18.29 3.50 -7.50
CA TYR A 182 19.09 2.43 -8.09
C TYR A 182 19.76 2.86 -9.40
N ARG A 183 19.00 3.49 -10.31
CA ARG A 183 19.53 4.00 -11.58
C ARG A 183 20.62 5.04 -11.35
N GLU A 184 20.41 5.96 -10.41
CA GLU A 184 21.44 6.94 -10.03
C GLU A 184 22.71 6.27 -9.48
N ALA A 185 22.57 5.22 -8.67
CA ALA A 185 23.70 4.46 -8.15
C ALA A 185 24.42 3.68 -9.27
N ARG A 186 23.67 3.08 -10.20
CA ARG A 186 24.18 2.35 -11.37
C ARG A 186 24.99 3.26 -12.29
N GLU A 187 24.54 4.48 -12.53
CA GLU A 187 25.30 5.46 -13.32
C GLU A 187 26.65 5.81 -12.68
N LYS A 188 26.70 5.90 -11.35
CA LYS A 188 27.93 6.18 -10.60
C LYS A 188 28.86 4.98 -10.50
N GLN A 189 28.31 3.77 -10.52
CA GLN A 189 29.01 2.50 -10.32
C GLN A 189 28.57 1.46 -11.37
N PRO A 190 28.95 1.65 -12.66
CA PRO A 190 28.44 0.82 -13.75
C PRO A 190 28.82 -0.65 -13.64
N GLU A 191 30.01 -0.94 -13.08
CA GLU A 191 30.55 -2.30 -12.95
C GLU A 191 30.07 -3.05 -11.69
N ALA A 192 29.37 -2.38 -10.77
CA ALA A 192 28.93 -3.01 -9.52
C ALA A 192 27.85 -4.07 -9.78
N ALA A 193 27.76 -5.13 -8.97
CA ALA A 193 26.67 -6.07 -9.13
C ALA A 193 25.33 -5.42 -8.73
N ALA A 194 24.23 -5.75 -9.42
CA ALA A 194 22.90 -5.20 -9.12
C ALA A 194 22.51 -5.37 -7.65
N GLY A 195 22.74 -6.57 -7.10
CA GLY A 195 22.47 -6.85 -5.70
C GLY A 195 23.33 -6.05 -4.73
N GLU A 196 24.55 -5.65 -5.10
CA GLU A 196 25.38 -4.78 -4.25
C GLU A 196 24.79 -3.38 -4.17
N LEU A 197 24.40 -2.82 -5.33
CA LEU A 197 23.75 -1.51 -5.36
C LEU A 197 22.43 -1.49 -4.61
N LEU A 198 21.60 -2.53 -4.73
CA LEU A 198 20.33 -2.60 -4.00
C LEU A 198 20.52 -2.71 -2.49
N ARG A 199 21.56 -3.43 -2.03
CA ARG A 199 21.95 -3.48 -0.60
C ARG A 199 22.49 -2.16 -0.07
N GLU A 200 22.96 -1.27 -0.93
CA GLU A 200 23.30 0.11 -0.54
C GLU A 200 22.05 1.01 -0.55
N VAL A 201 21.30 0.98 -1.65
CA VAL A 201 20.21 1.93 -1.94
C VAL A 201 19.01 1.73 -1.01
N ALA A 202 18.53 0.49 -0.86
CA ALA A 202 17.27 0.25 -0.17
C ALA A 202 17.38 0.54 1.36
N PRO A 203 18.41 0.08 2.09
CA PRO A 203 18.61 0.47 3.48
C PRO A 203 18.80 1.98 3.66
N ARG A 204 19.50 2.66 2.76
CA ARG A 204 19.68 4.12 2.80
C ARG A 204 18.35 4.86 2.68
N LEU A 205 17.49 4.44 1.76
CA LEU A 205 16.14 5.01 1.59
C LEU A 205 15.31 4.82 2.86
N ILE A 206 15.33 3.62 3.43
CA ILE A 206 14.59 3.29 4.65
C ILE A 206 15.09 4.13 5.83
N ALA A 207 16.40 4.21 6.02
CA ALA A 207 17.01 4.99 7.10
C ALA A 207 16.74 6.49 6.98
N ALA A 208 16.61 7.03 5.76
CA ALA A 208 16.26 8.42 5.53
C ALA A 208 14.81 8.75 5.90
N GLY A 209 13.91 7.75 5.94
CA GLY A 209 12.50 7.95 6.29
C GLY A 209 11.73 8.90 5.35
N GLY A 210 12.22 9.05 4.11
CA GLY A 210 11.74 10.04 3.15
C GLY A 210 10.59 9.56 2.26
N PRO A 211 10.25 10.33 1.20
CA PRO A 211 9.23 9.96 0.22
C PRO A 211 9.43 8.56 -0.37
N GLY A 212 8.33 7.87 -0.65
CA GLY A 212 8.35 6.47 -1.12
C GLY A 212 8.40 5.42 -0.01
N LEU A 213 8.40 5.83 1.25
CA LEU A 213 8.37 4.95 2.41
C LEU A 213 7.28 5.40 3.38
N THR A 214 6.49 4.45 3.87
CA THR A 214 5.64 4.72 5.04
C THR A 214 5.40 3.46 5.85
N TRP A 215 4.68 3.60 6.96
CA TRP A 215 4.41 2.52 7.90
C TRP A 215 2.95 2.50 8.29
N THR A 216 2.42 1.33 8.66
CA THR A 216 1.06 1.24 9.18
C THR A 216 0.92 1.92 10.54
N LYS A 217 1.97 1.86 11.38
CA LYS A 217 2.14 2.62 12.61
C LYS A 217 3.53 3.28 12.62
N PRO A 218 3.75 4.43 13.30
CA PRO A 218 5.08 5.01 13.43
C PRO A 218 6.11 3.96 13.89
N PRO A 219 7.24 3.77 13.17
CA PRO A 219 8.18 2.70 13.48
C PRO A 219 8.93 2.99 14.78
N THR A 220 9.20 1.94 15.54
CA THR A 220 10.13 2.00 16.68
C THR A 220 11.57 1.78 16.21
N GLN A 221 12.55 2.11 17.05
CA GLN A 221 13.96 1.79 16.80
C GLN A 221 14.22 0.28 16.70
N ALA A 222 13.37 -0.56 17.31
CA ALA A 222 13.46 -2.00 17.14
C ALA A 222 13.00 -2.43 15.75
N ASP A 223 11.93 -1.82 15.24
CA ASP A 223 11.39 -2.14 13.91
C ASP A 223 12.38 -1.76 12.81
N LEU A 224 13.01 -0.58 12.93
CA LEU A 224 14.05 -0.15 12.00
C LEU A 224 15.26 -1.10 12.00
N ARG A 225 15.69 -1.60 13.17
CA ARG A 225 16.80 -2.57 13.26
C ARG A 225 16.48 -3.90 12.59
N VAL A 226 15.22 -4.35 12.65
CA VAL A 226 14.80 -5.59 11.99
C VAL A 226 14.88 -5.45 10.47
N VAL A 227 14.46 -4.31 9.91
CA VAL A 227 14.47 -4.08 8.46
C VAL A 227 15.85 -3.72 7.94
N LEU A 228 16.60 -2.86 8.62
CA LEU A 228 17.93 -2.47 8.14
C LEU A 228 18.97 -3.58 8.32
N GLY A 229 18.63 -4.63 9.07
CA GLY A 229 19.57 -5.59 9.61
C GLY A 229 20.40 -4.94 10.71
N SER A 230 20.80 -5.72 11.71
CA SER A 230 21.90 -5.29 12.58
C SER A 230 23.15 -5.21 11.71
N THR A 231 23.63 -4.01 11.41
CA THR A 231 25.03 -3.86 11.01
C THR A 231 25.85 -4.48 12.14
N PRO A 232 26.65 -5.54 11.92
CA PRO A 232 27.55 -5.99 12.97
C PRO A 232 28.41 -4.79 13.36
N GLU A 233 28.41 -4.43 14.65
CA GLU A 233 29.39 -3.49 15.20
C GLU A 233 30.78 -3.99 14.79
N PRO A 234 31.66 -3.11 14.26
CA PRO A 234 33.05 -3.50 14.09
C PRO A 234 33.61 -3.86 15.47
N ALA A 235 34.06 -5.11 15.61
CA ALA A 235 34.72 -5.63 16.80
C ALA A 235 36.01 -4.87 17.12
#